data_AF-A0A1B9JVL1-F1
#
_entry.id   AF-A0A1B9JVL1-F1
#
_cell.length_a   1.000
_cell.length_b   1.000
_cell.length_c   1.000
_cell.angle_alpha   90.00
_cell.angle_beta   90.00
_cell.angle_gamma   90.00
#
_symmetry.space_group_name_H-M   'P 1'
#
loop_
_entity.id
_entity.type
_entity.pdbx_description
1 polymer ?
#
loop_
_entity_poly.entity_id
_entity_poly.type
_entity_poly.pdbx_seq_one_letter_code
_entity_poly.pdbx_strand_id
1 'polypeptide(L)'
;MAYYIKEIYMALLPKININNSSKIEIIFGAKSEDDVEWDNMLGVTSIFVEDFDFKSFYSIPSSAQELTILNYIDIKLQEIVSRTSNQAHTIELIKETSKKVVETNFALKILIKKLSKGLFNRKYNINIYRILNREVGEGWLLEVIDKKESIIYKEWLEETPNYLDRRDYYGKALLQSNTYVIFNKLGQKTFSVDLSFLK
;
A
#
# COMPACT_ATOMS: atom_id res chain seq x y z
N MET A 1 0.70 10.56 8.06
CA MET A 1 0.03 9.65 9.02
C MET A 1 -1.18 8.90 8.45
N ALA A 2 -1.89 9.42 7.42
CA ALA A 2 -3.02 8.74 6.76
C ALA A 2 -2.66 7.81 5.58
N TYR A 3 -1.40 7.86 5.11
CA TYR A 3 -0.95 7.24 3.87
C TYR A 3 -1.26 5.73 3.77
N TYR A 4 -0.96 4.96 4.82
CA TYR A 4 -1.14 3.51 4.80
C TYR A 4 -2.62 3.10 4.70
N ILE A 5 -3.55 3.89 5.26
CA ILE A 5 -4.99 3.60 5.18
C ILE A 5 -5.46 3.68 3.73
N LYS A 6 -5.04 4.74 3.01
CA LYS A 6 -5.26 4.87 1.57
C LYS A 6 -4.69 3.66 0.82
N GLU A 7 -3.46 3.27 1.11
CA GLU A 7 -2.82 2.15 0.41
C GLU A 7 -3.46 0.79 0.72
N ILE A 8 -3.92 0.56 1.95
CA ILE A 8 -4.71 -0.64 2.31
C ILE A 8 -6.02 -0.63 1.53
N TYR A 9 -6.73 0.51 1.53
CA TYR A 9 -7.98 0.67 0.78
C TYR A 9 -7.78 0.34 -0.69
N MET A 10 -6.79 0.96 -1.34
CA MET A 10 -6.49 0.73 -2.76
C MET A 10 -5.99 -0.68 -3.06
N ALA A 11 -5.38 -1.38 -2.09
CA ALA A 11 -4.99 -2.78 -2.25
C ALA A 11 -6.18 -3.75 -2.19
N LEU A 12 -7.24 -3.39 -1.45
CA LEU A 12 -8.44 -4.21 -1.25
C LEU A 12 -9.57 -3.87 -2.23
N LEU A 13 -9.60 -2.65 -2.75
CA LEU A 13 -10.58 -2.20 -3.74
C LEU A 13 -10.43 -3.02 -5.03
N PRO A 14 -11.50 -3.68 -5.51
CA PRO A 14 -11.49 -4.32 -6.82
C PRO A 14 -11.14 -3.31 -7.92
N LYS A 15 -10.59 -3.78 -9.05
CA LYS A 15 -10.29 -2.90 -10.18
C LYS A 15 -11.60 -2.29 -10.71
N ILE A 16 -11.82 -1.03 -10.37
CA ILE A 16 -12.92 -0.22 -10.85
C ILE A 16 -12.37 1.03 -11.52
N ASN A 17 -13.16 1.59 -12.43
CA ASN A 17 -12.86 2.85 -13.07
C ASN A 17 -13.68 3.94 -12.36
N ILE A 18 -13.00 4.84 -11.65
CA ILE A 18 -13.61 6.01 -11.02
C ILE A 18 -13.08 7.23 -11.78
N ASN A 19 -13.98 7.94 -12.46
CA ASN A 19 -13.66 9.15 -13.23
C ASN A 19 -12.59 8.91 -14.32
N ASN A 20 -12.68 7.82 -15.09
CA ASN A 20 -11.69 7.40 -16.08
C ASN A 20 -10.29 7.08 -15.51
N SER A 21 -10.18 6.84 -14.20
CA SER A 21 -8.94 6.49 -13.53
C SER A 21 -9.09 5.22 -12.69
N SER A 22 -8.00 4.44 -12.62
CA SER A 22 -7.83 3.32 -11.69
C SER A 22 -6.95 3.68 -10.49
N LYS A 23 -6.55 4.96 -10.35
CA LYS A 23 -5.68 5.47 -9.30
C LYS A 23 -6.34 6.68 -8.66
N ILE A 24 -6.35 6.70 -7.34
CA ILE A 24 -7.02 7.77 -6.59
C ILE A 24 -6.04 8.31 -5.56
N GLU A 25 -5.86 9.62 -5.58
CA GLU A 25 -5.03 10.34 -4.61
C GLU A 25 -5.95 11.20 -3.75
N ILE A 26 -5.84 11.07 -2.43
CA ILE A 26 -6.62 11.87 -1.49
C ILE A 26 -5.66 12.76 -0.72
N ILE A 27 -5.87 14.06 -0.87
CA ILE A 27 -5.01 15.13 -0.42
C ILE A 27 -5.77 15.92 0.64
N PHE A 28 -5.26 15.91 1.87
CA PHE A 28 -5.80 16.72 2.96
C PHE A 28 -5.08 18.06 2.97
N GLY A 29 -5.75 19.11 2.51
CA GLY A 29 -5.15 20.44 2.33
C GLY A 29 -5.82 21.24 1.22
N ALA A 30 -5.43 22.52 1.13
CA ALA A 30 -5.97 23.45 0.15
C ALA A 30 -5.62 23.03 -1.28
N LYS A 31 -6.56 23.23 -2.19
CA LYS A 31 -6.30 23.16 -3.64
C LYS A 31 -5.63 24.46 -4.10
N SER A 32 -4.82 24.40 -5.14
CA SER A 32 -4.37 25.60 -5.86
C SER A 32 -5.48 26.11 -6.79
N GLU A 33 -5.40 27.37 -7.24
CA GLU A 33 -6.42 27.95 -8.15
C GLU A 33 -6.54 27.19 -9.47
N ASP A 34 -5.49 26.48 -9.87
CA ASP A 34 -5.43 25.66 -11.09
C ASP A 34 -5.88 24.21 -10.86
N ASP A 35 -6.06 23.79 -9.60
CA ASP A 35 -6.50 22.42 -9.28
C ASP A 35 -8.01 22.30 -9.47
N VAL A 36 -8.41 21.53 -10.49
CA VAL A 36 -9.80 21.07 -10.61
C VAL A 36 -10.05 20.03 -9.52
N GLU A 37 -11.14 20.21 -8.75
CA GLU A 37 -11.50 19.41 -7.56
C GLU A 37 -11.45 17.89 -7.77
N TRP A 38 -11.56 17.42 -9.02
CA TRP A 38 -11.55 16.03 -9.45
C TRP A 38 -10.84 15.85 -10.80
N ASP A 39 -9.61 16.36 -10.92
CA ASP A 39 -8.84 16.26 -12.17
C ASP A 39 -8.40 14.81 -12.44
N ASN A 40 -8.52 14.38 -13.70
CA ASN A 40 -7.92 13.16 -14.24
C ASN A 40 -6.65 13.54 -15.02
N MET A 41 -5.72 14.23 -14.36
CA MET A 41 -4.44 14.53 -14.98
C MET A 41 -3.57 13.26 -14.93
N LEU A 42 -3.11 12.81 -16.09
CA LEU A 42 -2.21 11.65 -16.23
C LEU A 42 -2.78 10.31 -15.73
N GLY A 43 -4.12 10.14 -15.74
CA GLY A 43 -4.74 8.88 -15.35
C GLY A 43 -4.87 8.67 -13.85
N VAL A 44 -4.83 9.73 -13.05
CA VAL A 44 -5.04 9.72 -11.58
C VAL A 44 -6.17 10.69 -11.25
N THR A 45 -7.16 10.24 -10.46
CA THR A 45 -8.17 11.13 -9.91
C THR A 45 -7.67 11.70 -8.58
N SER A 46 -7.44 13.01 -8.53
CA SER A 46 -7.07 13.72 -7.30
C SER A 46 -8.31 14.21 -6.56
N ILE A 47 -8.29 14.08 -5.24
CA ILE A 47 -9.38 14.41 -4.32
C ILE A 47 -8.83 15.33 -3.25
N PHE A 48 -9.36 16.55 -3.15
CA PHE A 48 -8.95 17.50 -2.12
C PHE A 48 -9.97 17.55 -0.97
N VAL A 49 -9.47 17.45 0.26
CA VAL A 49 -10.25 17.64 1.50
C VAL A 49 -9.71 18.90 2.16
N GLU A 50 -10.26 20.05 1.79
CA GLU A 50 -9.77 21.38 2.20
C GLU A 50 -10.22 21.76 3.63
N ASP A 51 -11.36 21.24 4.07
CA ASP A 51 -12.01 21.53 5.35
C ASP A 51 -11.62 20.55 6.48
N PHE A 52 -10.53 19.81 6.31
CA PHE A 52 -10.09 18.83 7.29
C PHE A 52 -9.59 19.52 8.58
N ASP A 53 -10.31 19.30 9.69
CA ASP A 53 -9.91 19.79 11.01
C ASP A 53 -8.80 18.93 11.62
N PHE A 54 -7.55 19.27 11.31
CA PHE A 54 -6.37 18.62 11.87
C PHE A 54 -6.32 18.70 13.39
N LYS A 55 -6.80 19.79 14.00
CA LYS A 55 -6.72 19.97 15.45
C LYS A 55 -7.62 18.96 16.16
N SER A 56 -8.87 18.85 15.70
CA SER A 56 -9.79 17.84 16.21
C SER A 56 -9.29 16.43 15.92
N PHE A 57 -8.74 16.19 14.73
CA PHE A 57 -8.18 14.89 14.35
C PHE A 57 -7.02 14.44 15.26
N TYR A 58 -6.08 15.32 15.60
CA TYR A 58 -4.98 14.96 16.50
C TYR A 58 -5.39 14.86 17.97
N SER A 59 -6.60 15.30 18.33
CA SER A 59 -7.13 15.24 19.70
C SER A 59 -7.78 13.90 20.07
N ILE A 60 -8.12 13.06 19.09
CA ILE A 60 -8.79 11.76 19.30
C ILE A 60 -7.78 10.59 19.32
N PRO A 61 -8.14 9.43 19.92
CA PRO A 61 -7.28 8.24 19.93
C PRO A 61 -6.93 7.76 18.51
N SER A 62 -5.74 7.20 18.33
CA SER A 62 -5.26 6.80 17.00
C SER A 62 -6.14 5.73 16.31
N SER A 63 -6.85 4.88 17.06
CA SER A 63 -7.86 3.97 16.48
C SER A 63 -9.07 4.72 15.90
N ALA A 64 -9.48 5.82 16.54
CA ALA A 64 -10.53 6.68 16.02
C ALA A 64 -10.02 7.49 14.81
N GLN A 65 -8.74 7.91 14.82
CA GLN A 65 -8.11 8.58 13.67
C GLN A 65 -8.17 7.72 12.40
N GLU A 66 -7.87 6.43 12.50
CA GLU A 66 -7.95 5.50 11.36
C GLU A 66 -9.34 5.42 10.74
N LEU A 67 -10.37 5.29 11.59
CA LEU A 67 -11.76 5.29 11.16
C LEU A 67 -12.16 6.63 10.53
N THR A 68 -11.72 7.75 11.10
CA THR A 68 -11.97 9.08 10.53
C THR A 68 -11.42 9.18 9.11
N ILE A 69 -10.16 8.79 8.88
CA ILE A 69 -9.57 8.81 7.54
C ILE A 69 -10.35 7.89 6.59
N LEU A 70 -10.65 6.66 7.02
CA LEU A 70 -11.41 5.72 6.19
C LEU A 70 -12.77 6.28 5.78
N ASN A 71 -13.48 6.94 6.70
CA ASN A 71 -14.77 7.57 6.41
C ASN A 71 -14.65 8.70 5.38
N TYR A 72 -13.59 9.52 5.45
CA TYR A 72 -13.33 10.52 4.41
C TYR A 72 -13.11 9.88 3.05
N ILE A 73 -12.31 8.81 2.98
CA ILE A 73 -12.10 8.06 1.72
C ILE A 73 -13.44 7.54 1.19
N ASP A 74 -14.21 6.84 2.02
CA ASP A 74 -15.49 6.23 1.64
C ASP A 74 -16.51 7.26 1.12
N ILE A 75 -16.66 8.39 1.82
CA ILE A 75 -17.58 9.47 1.46
C ILE A 75 -17.14 10.13 0.14
N LYS A 76 -15.87 10.51 0.02
CA LYS A 76 -15.37 11.20 -1.18
C LYS A 76 -15.45 10.33 -2.43
N LEU A 77 -15.18 9.03 -2.32
CA LEU A 77 -15.35 8.10 -3.44
C LEU A 77 -16.83 7.96 -3.85
N GLN A 78 -17.75 7.89 -2.90
CA GLN A 78 -19.18 7.86 -3.19
C GLN A 78 -19.66 9.14 -3.86
N GLU A 79 -19.18 10.31 -3.43
CA GLU A 79 -19.49 11.61 -4.05
C GLU A 79 -19.10 11.62 -5.53
N ILE A 80 -17.90 11.14 -5.88
CA ILE A 80 -17.46 11.06 -7.28
C ILE A 80 -18.35 10.10 -8.08
N VAL A 81 -18.56 8.89 -7.55
CA VAL A 81 -19.30 7.83 -8.24
C VAL A 81 -20.77 8.20 -8.44
N SER A 82 -21.35 9.00 -7.54
CA SER A 82 -22.74 9.46 -7.62
C SER A 82 -23.07 10.25 -8.90
N ARG A 83 -22.04 10.72 -9.61
CA ARG A 83 -22.16 11.50 -10.85
C ARG A 83 -21.98 10.63 -12.11
N THR A 84 -21.88 9.32 -11.97
CA THR A 84 -21.59 8.37 -13.07
C THR A 84 -22.75 7.40 -13.34
N SER A 85 -22.80 6.80 -14.54
CA SER A 85 -23.90 5.94 -14.99
C SER A 85 -23.99 4.56 -14.31
N ASN A 86 -22.93 4.09 -13.65
CA ASN A 86 -22.86 2.79 -12.94
C ASN A 86 -22.78 2.95 -11.41
N GLN A 87 -23.56 3.88 -10.88
CA GLN A 87 -23.47 4.34 -9.49
C GLN A 87 -23.70 3.24 -8.46
N ALA A 88 -24.80 2.47 -8.56
CA ALA A 88 -25.24 1.58 -7.47
C ALA A 88 -24.21 0.48 -7.15
N HIS A 89 -23.75 -0.25 -8.18
CA HIS A 89 -22.77 -1.33 -8.01
C HIS A 89 -21.42 -0.81 -7.50
N THR A 90 -20.96 0.32 -8.04
CA THR A 90 -19.66 0.89 -7.65
C THR A 90 -19.68 1.41 -6.21
N ILE A 91 -20.79 2.01 -5.77
CA ILE A 91 -20.97 2.42 -4.37
C ILE A 91 -20.97 1.21 -3.43
N GLU A 92 -21.59 0.10 -3.82
CA GLU A 92 -21.57 -1.13 -3.02
C GLU A 92 -20.14 -1.65 -2.84
N LEU A 93 -19.34 -1.70 -3.93
CA LEU A 93 -17.93 -2.10 -3.86
C LEU A 93 -17.09 -1.19 -2.96
N ILE A 94 -17.33 0.13 -2.99
CA ILE A 94 -16.69 1.10 -2.10
C ILE A 94 -17.00 0.78 -0.63
N LYS A 95 -18.28 0.57 -0.29
CA LYS A 95 -18.72 0.24 1.07
C LYS A 95 -18.19 -1.11 1.54
N GLU A 96 -18.18 -2.12 0.68
CA GLU A 96 -17.59 -3.43 0.99
C GLU A 96 -16.09 -3.35 1.22
N THR A 97 -15.38 -2.51 0.47
CA THR A 97 -13.95 -2.28 0.64
C THR A 97 -13.68 -1.65 2.00
N SER A 98 -14.46 -0.64 2.40
CA SER A 98 -14.37 -0.03 3.73
C SER A 98 -14.52 -1.06 4.86
N LYS A 99 -15.48 -2.00 4.74
CA LYS A 99 -15.63 -3.10 5.70
C LYS A 99 -14.40 -3.99 5.76
N LYS A 100 -13.86 -4.40 4.60
CA LYS A 100 -12.64 -5.21 4.52
C LYS A 100 -11.45 -4.52 5.17
N VAL A 101 -11.28 -3.20 4.98
CA VAL A 101 -10.21 -2.43 5.64
C VAL A 101 -10.32 -2.56 7.16
N VAL A 102 -11.53 -2.39 7.72
CA VAL A 102 -11.76 -2.55 9.17
C VAL A 102 -11.48 -3.99 9.62
N GLU A 103 -11.90 -5.00 8.86
CA GLU A 103 -11.63 -6.42 9.15
C GLU A 103 -10.13 -6.75 9.18
N THR A 104 -9.30 -6.01 8.42
CA THR A 104 -7.84 -6.14 8.50
C THR A 104 -7.22 -5.48 9.74
N ASN A 105 -8.02 -4.84 10.60
CA ASN A 105 -7.56 -4.00 11.70
C ASN A 105 -6.53 -2.94 11.24
N PHE A 106 -6.75 -2.35 10.06
CA PHE A 106 -5.85 -1.36 9.46
C PHE A 106 -4.40 -1.85 9.31
N ALA A 107 -4.21 -3.16 9.14
CA ALA A 107 -2.91 -3.78 8.95
C ALA A 107 -2.96 -4.82 7.81
N LEU A 108 -2.11 -4.64 6.80
CA LEU A 108 -2.05 -5.53 5.63
C LEU A 108 -0.61 -5.97 5.34
N LYS A 109 -0.43 -7.28 5.14
CA LYS A 109 0.83 -7.91 4.73
C LYS A 109 0.64 -8.53 3.35
N ILE A 110 1.24 -7.91 2.32
CA ILE A 110 1.03 -8.27 0.91
C ILE A 110 2.27 -8.96 0.35
N LEU A 111 2.14 -10.20 -0.12
CA LEU A 111 3.24 -10.94 -0.76
C LEU A 111 3.55 -10.40 -2.16
N ILE A 112 4.82 -10.07 -2.41
CA ILE A 112 5.32 -9.55 -3.68
C ILE A 112 5.99 -10.66 -4.48
N LYS A 113 5.17 -11.47 -5.14
CA LYS A 113 5.60 -12.68 -5.88
C LYS A 113 6.73 -12.44 -6.88
N LYS A 114 6.77 -11.27 -7.54
CA LYS A 114 7.82 -10.93 -8.52
C LYS A 114 9.23 -10.86 -7.91
N LEU A 115 9.32 -10.59 -6.61
CA LEU A 115 10.58 -10.47 -5.87
C LEU A 115 10.90 -11.75 -5.08
N SER A 116 9.90 -12.56 -4.71
CA SER A 116 10.10 -13.82 -4.00
C SER A 116 10.87 -14.87 -4.83
N LYS A 117 11.68 -15.70 -4.16
CA LYS A 117 12.50 -16.75 -4.80
C LYS A 117 12.54 -18.02 -3.95
N GLY A 118 12.44 -19.18 -4.59
CA GLY A 118 12.77 -20.46 -3.97
C GLY A 118 14.28 -20.69 -3.96
N LEU A 119 14.80 -21.32 -2.90
CA LEU A 119 16.22 -21.65 -2.72
C LEU A 119 16.41 -23.14 -2.53
N PHE A 120 17.58 -23.66 -2.90
CA PHE A 120 18.03 -25.04 -2.63
C PHE A 120 16.95 -26.09 -2.93
N ASN A 121 16.50 -26.18 -4.19
CA ASN A 121 15.41 -27.06 -4.60
C ASN A 121 14.11 -26.89 -3.77
N ARG A 122 13.74 -25.63 -3.47
CA ARG A 122 12.58 -25.25 -2.66
C ARG A 122 12.64 -25.78 -1.21
N LYS A 123 13.84 -25.96 -0.66
CA LYS A 123 14.03 -26.19 0.79
C LYS A 123 13.71 -24.94 1.60
N TYR A 124 14.01 -23.78 1.03
CA TYR A 124 13.65 -22.49 1.62
C TYR A 124 12.98 -21.61 0.57
N ASN A 125 12.20 -20.64 1.02
CA ASN A 125 11.65 -19.58 0.18
C ASN A 125 12.00 -18.23 0.80
N ILE A 126 12.47 -17.32 -0.04
CA ILE A 126 12.54 -15.89 0.25
C ILE A 126 11.22 -15.28 -0.17
N ASN A 127 10.50 -14.70 0.77
CA ASN A 127 9.30 -13.94 0.53
C ASN A 127 9.57 -12.46 0.79
N ILE A 128 9.16 -11.62 -0.14
CA ILE A 128 9.13 -10.18 0.06
C ILE A 128 7.69 -9.77 0.33
N TYR A 129 7.47 -9.04 1.41
CA TYR A 129 6.18 -8.50 1.78
C TYR A 129 6.20 -6.97 1.77
N ARG A 130 5.13 -6.36 1.28
CA ARG A 130 4.78 -4.97 1.57
C ARG A 130 3.88 -4.97 2.80
N ILE A 131 4.31 -4.30 3.86
CA ILE A 131 3.60 -4.14 5.12
C ILE A 131 3.01 -2.74 5.16
N LEU A 132 1.71 -2.65 5.42
CA LEU A 132 0.98 -1.40 5.57
C LEU A 132 0.28 -1.42 6.92
N ASN A 133 0.68 -0.55 7.85
CA ASN A 133 0.02 -0.38 9.13
C ASN A 133 0.46 0.95 9.79
N ARG A 134 -0.08 1.23 10.98
CA ARG A 134 0.25 2.43 11.74
C ARG A 134 1.72 2.51 12.17
N GLU A 135 2.30 1.38 12.55
CA GLU A 135 3.63 1.30 13.16
C GLU A 135 4.73 1.64 12.16
N VAL A 136 4.60 1.16 10.92
CA VAL A 136 5.62 1.36 9.87
C VAL A 136 5.19 2.34 8.79
N GLY A 137 3.90 2.69 8.70
CA GLY A 137 3.34 3.37 7.55
C GLY A 137 3.31 2.42 6.35
N GLU A 138 4.34 2.50 5.52
CA GLU A 138 4.69 1.47 4.53
C GLU A 138 6.10 0.97 4.79
N GLY A 139 6.28 -0.35 4.84
CA GLY A 139 7.59 -0.98 4.92
C GLY A 139 7.68 -2.23 4.05
N TRP A 140 8.89 -2.61 3.66
CA TRP A 140 9.15 -3.79 2.86
C TRP A 140 10.01 -4.78 3.64
N LEU A 141 9.48 -5.99 3.83
CA LEU A 141 10.05 -7.01 4.69
C LEU A 141 10.48 -8.22 3.86
N LEU A 142 11.71 -8.66 4.04
CA LEU A 142 12.18 -9.97 3.62
C LEU A 142 11.94 -10.97 4.75
N GLU A 143 11.33 -12.10 4.42
CA GLU A 143 11.29 -13.28 5.29
C GLU A 143 11.85 -14.47 4.53
N VAL A 144 12.75 -15.22 5.17
CA VAL A 144 13.13 -16.55 4.72
C VAL A 144 12.34 -17.56 5.53
N ILE A 145 11.62 -18.42 4.84
CA ILE A 145 10.84 -19.51 5.43
C ILE A 145 11.39 -20.87 5.00
N ASP A 146 11.25 -21.87 5.86
CA ASP A 146 11.56 -23.27 5.54
C ASP A 146 10.33 -24.02 4.96
N LYS A 147 10.48 -25.32 4.71
CA LYS A 147 9.39 -26.19 4.22
C LYS A 147 8.22 -26.34 5.20
N LYS A 148 8.41 -26.03 6.49
CA LYS A 148 7.37 -26.06 7.52
C LYS A 148 6.73 -24.68 7.70
N GLU A 149 7.00 -23.75 6.78
CA GLU A 149 6.54 -22.35 6.83
C GLU A 149 7.04 -21.59 8.06
N SER A 150 8.09 -22.08 8.71
CA SER A 150 8.71 -21.39 9.86
C SER A 150 9.64 -20.30 9.37
N ILE A 151 9.50 -19.09 9.92
CA ILE A 151 10.39 -17.96 9.63
C ILE A 151 11.72 -18.21 10.33
N ILE A 152 12.79 -18.35 9.53
CA ILE A 152 14.15 -18.57 10.03
C ILE A 152 15.02 -17.31 9.94
N TYR A 153 14.60 -16.34 9.12
CA TYR A 153 15.27 -15.06 8.97
C TYR A 153 14.28 -13.98 8.57
N LYS A 154 14.46 -12.77 9.08
CA LYS A 154 13.68 -11.60 8.71
C LYS A 154 14.54 -10.35 8.69
N GLU A 155 14.33 -9.48 7.71
CA GLU A 155 15.05 -8.21 7.58
C GLU A 155 14.20 -7.19 6.82
N TRP A 156 14.16 -5.95 7.31
CA TRP A 156 13.55 -4.85 6.57
C TRP A 156 14.47 -4.40 5.44
N LEU A 157 13.91 -4.13 4.26
CA LEU A 157 14.68 -3.64 3.11
C LEU A 157 15.16 -2.19 3.30
N GLU A 158 14.53 -1.47 4.22
CA GLU A 158 14.83 -0.08 4.55
C GLU A 158 14.56 0.21 6.03
N GLU A 159 15.00 1.38 6.48
CA GLU A 159 14.60 1.90 7.79
C GLU A 159 13.10 2.20 7.81
N THR A 160 12.46 1.81 8.92
CA THR A 160 11.04 2.04 9.20
C THR A 160 10.90 2.88 10.48
N PRO A 161 9.86 3.72 10.61
CA PRO A 161 8.73 3.90 9.69
C PRO A 161 9.09 4.64 8.40
N ASN A 162 8.35 4.37 7.32
CA ASN A 162 8.48 5.05 6.03
C ASN A 162 7.09 5.36 5.45
N TYR A 163 6.98 6.40 4.63
CA TYR A 163 5.71 6.84 4.05
C TYR A 163 5.80 7.07 2.53
N LEU A 164 6.82 6.49 1.89
CA LEU A 164 7.04 6.58 0.45
C LEU A 164 6.53 5.33 -0.25
N ASP A 165 5.77 5.52 -1.34
CA ASP A 165 5.41 4.43 -2.25
C ASP A 165 6.66 3.91 -2.96
N ARG A 166 7.06 2.68 -2.66
CA ARG A 166 8.24 2.04 -3.27
C ARG A 166 7.90 0.90 -4.22
N ARG A 167 6.63 0.74 -4.63
CA ARG A 167 6.19 -0.34 -5.53
C ARG A 167 6.99 -0.43 -6.82
N ASP A 168 7.38 0.73 -7.33
CA ASP A 168 8.17 0.87 -8.57
C ASP A 168 9.68 0.98 -8.33
N TYR A 169 10.10 1.23 -7.09
CA TYR A 169 11.51 1.24 -6.71
C TYR A 169 12.10 -0.17 -6.69
N TYR A 170 11.34 -1.17 -6.23
CA TYR A 170 11.76 -2.58 -6.25
C TYR A 170 11.32 -3.27 -7.55
N GLY A 171 12.24 -3.30 -8.52
CA GLY A 171 11.98 -3.75 -9.89
C GLY A 171 12.03 -5.27 -10.05
N LYS A 172 13.19 -5.87 -9.76
CA LYS A 172 13.45 -7.32 -9.90
C LYS A 172 14.37 -7.85 -8.81
N ALA A 173 14.30 -9.15 -8.55
CA ALA A 173 15.21 -9.82 -7.64
C ALA A 173 15.95 -10.98 -8.32
N LEU A 174 17.21 -11.18 -7.94
CA LEU A 174 18.09 -12.24 -8.44
C LEU A 174 18.76 -12.96 -7.26
N LEU A 175 19.07 -14.23 -7.47
CA LEU A 175 19.95 -15.00 -6.61
C LEU A 175 21.32 -15.08 -7.30
N GLN A 176 22.36 -14.58 -6.65
CA GLN A 176 23.73 -14.56 -7.14
C GLN A 176 24.58 -15.38 -6.16
N SER A 177 24.87 -16.64 -6.52
CA SER A 177 25.51 -17.60 -5.62
C SER A 177 24.74 -17.75 -4.30
N ASN A 178 25.25 -17.17 -3.20
CA ASN A 178 24.61 -17.18 -1.88
C ASN A 178 24.00 -15.82 -1.50
N THR A 179 23.94 -14.85 -2.40
CA THR A 179 23.42 -13.52 -2.11
C THR A 179 22.11 -13.30 -2.86
N TYR A 180 21.09 -12.89 -2.12
CA TYR A 180 19.86 -12.39 -2.71
C TYR A 180 19.97 -10.88 -2.93
N VAL A 181 19.65 -10.41 -4.13
CA VAL A 181 19.82 -9.01 -4.52
C VAL A 181 18.56 -8.49 -5.20
N ILE A 182 18.10 -7.31 -4.77
CA ILE A 182 17.00 -6.58 -5.41
C ILE A 182 17.59 -5.40 -6.20
N PHE A 183 17.05 -5.20 -7.39
CA PHE A 183 17.39 -4.10 -8.28
C PHE A 183 16.16 -3.25 -8.57
N ASN A 184 16.37 -1.95 -8.78
CA ASN A 184 15.34 -1.06 -9.32
C ASN A 184 15.15 -1.25 -10.84
N LYS A 185 14.18 -0.53 -11.41
CA LYS A 185 13.90 -0.56 -12.86
C LYS A 185 15.08 -0.10 -13.71
N LEU A 186 15.99 0.71 -13.15
CA LEU A 186 17.22 1.17 -13.82
C LEU A 186 18.38 0.16 -13.72
N GLY A 187 18.15 -1.01 -13.09
CA GLY A 187 19.18 -2.02 -12.91
C GLY A 187 20.18 -1.72 -11.80
N GLN A 188 19.93 -0.70 -10.98
CA GLN A 188 20.78 -0.39 -9.82
C GLN A 188 20.38 -1.28 -8.63
N LYS A 189 21.38 -1.79 -7.91
CA LYS A 189 21.16 -2.56 -6.68
C LYS A 189 20.56 -1.66 -5.61
N THR A 190 19.45 -2.10 -5.03
CA THR A 190 18.73 -1.36 -3.96
C THR A 190 18.80 -2.06 -2.62
N PHE A 191 18.98 -3.38 -2.61
CA PHE A 191 19.05 -4.20 -1.41
C PHE A 191 19.85 -5.48 -1.68
N SER A 192 20.52 -6.02 -0.67
CA SER A 192 21.06 -7.38 -0.72
C SER A 192 21.22 -7.99 0.64
N VAL A 193 21.04 -9.30 0.73
CA VAL A 193 21.32 -10.09 1.93
C VAL A 193 22.16 -11.31 1.57
N ASP A 194 23.18 -11.61 2.39
CA ASP A 194 23.95 -12.84 2.30
C ASP A 194 23.20 -13.97 3.00
N LEU A 195 23.06 -15.09 2.30
CA LEU A 195 22.29 -16.27 2.71
C LEU A 195 23.20 -17.45 3.04
N SER A 196 24.50 -17.22 3.23
CA SER A 196 25.49 -18.23 3.60
C SER A 196 25.15 -18.99 4.91
N PHE A 197 24.30 -18.42 5.76
CA PHE A 197 23.78 -19.06 6.97
C PHE A 197 22.77 -20.19 6.69
N LEU A 198 22.19 -20.25 5.49
CA LEU A 198 21.29 -21.31 5.06
C LEU A 198 22.11 -22.52 4.60
N LYS A 199 21.98 -23.64 5.33
CA LYS A 199 22.62 -24.93 5.03
C LYS A 199 21.62 -25.91 4.43
#